data_AF-A0A8T5P3Z8-F1
#
_entry.id   AF-A0A8T5P3Z8-F1
#
_cell.length_a   1.000
_cell.length_b   1.000
_cell.length_c   1.000
_cell.angle_alpha   90.00
_cell.angle_beta   90.00
_cell.angle_gamma   90.00
#
_symmetry.space_group_name_H-M   'P 1'
#
loop_
_entity.id
_entity.type
_entity.pdbx_description
1 polymer ?
#
loop_
_entity_poly.entity_id
_entity_poly.type
_entity_poly.pdbx_seq_one_letter_code
_entity_poly.pdbx_strand_id
1 'polypeptide(L)'
;LGLPDMTMEDVDVIVEKLSGGEYPGAFILDYDKVGEVVPRLALAVSPERRAKLMTALPSEEELQSLVKKCTDCGVCTRDCPISLPIAEAMKAGALLDFSKFEALHDKCIGCGNYPNGTKEIYDITVEMLKRNYIVLASGCAAMDIAMYKDDEGKTLFERFPGRFARGNLINTGPCVSNAHIAGATIKVAAIFAGKKTSGNYEEIADYILTRVGAVGLAWGAYSQKAFAIGTGCNRLGIPVVIGPHGSKYRRVYLGRNYRKKDWKVFDARDGSVVDIEPAPEHLMITCQTKEEVLPMLAKLCIRPSDNNFGRAIKLSNYIELSEKYLGKMPDDWQVYVRSEGDLPIAMREKLLKQLEEVHGWKIDWEKKKIMEGPLRKPDVSFQPTNVPRLCKEVKK
;
A
#
# COMPACT_ATOMS: atom_id res chain seq x y z
N LEU A 1 -5.51 -32.18 2.64
CA LEU A 1 -5.59 -32.58 4.06
C LEU A 1 -6.28 -33.93 4.26
N GLY A 2 -7.17 -34.38 3.36
CA GLY A 2 -7.65 -35.78 3.37
C GLY A 2 -8.34 -36.19 4.68
N LEU A 3 -8.98 -35.24 5.36
CA LEU A 3 -9.68 -35.48 6.63
C LEU A 3 -10.97 -36.28 6.40
N PRO A 4 -11.41 -37.08 7.39
CA PRO A 4 -12.68 -37.81 7.29
C PRO A 4 -13.85 -36.84 7.16
N ASP A 5 -14.77 -37.14 6.23
CA ASP A 5 -16.05 -36.43 6.12
C ASP A 5 -16.99 -36.92 7.23
N MET A 6 -17.32 -36.03 8.14
CA MET A 6 -18.21 -36.26 9.27
C MET A 6 -19.49 -35.42 9.16
N THR A 7 -19.81 -34.93 7.96
CA THR A 7 -21.01 -34.10 7.73
C THR A 7 -22.29 -34.80 8.18
N MET A 8 -22.36 -36.13 8.04
CA MET A 8 -23.53 -36.93 8.44
C MET A 8 -23.47 -37.51 9.87
N GLU A 9 -22.34 -37.34 10.56
CA GLU A 9 -22.14 -37.87 11.92
C GLU A 9 -22.83 -36.98 12.97
N ASP A 10 -23.21 -37.57 14.11
CA ASP A 10 -23.79 -36.81 15.22
C ASP A 10 -22.75 -35.91 15.91
N VAL A 11 -23.18 -34.75 16.43
CA VAL A 11 -22.30 -33.78 17.11
C VAL A 11 -21.53 -34.43 18.26
N ASP A 12 -22.21 -35.24 19.08
CA ASP A 12 -21.59 -35.86 20.25
C ASP A 12 -20.48 -36.82 19.83
N VAL A 13 -20.74 -37.63 18.80
CA VAL A 13 -19.77 -38.57 18.22
C VAL A 13 -18.58 -37.82 17.62
N ILE A 14 -18.79 -36.71 16.92
CA ILE A 14 -17.71 -35.89 16.36
C ILE A 14 -16.84 -35.33 17.47
N VAL A 15 -17.45 -34.74 18.51
CA VAL A 15 -16.70 -34.13 19.61
C VAL A 15 -15.88 -35.19 20.35
N GLU A 16 -16.48 -36.36 20.65
CA GLU A 16 -15.80 -37.48 21.32
C GLU A 16 -14.59 -37.98 20.52
N LYS A 17 -14.77 -38.25 19.22
CA LYS A 17 -13.71 -38.71 18.32
C LYS A 17 -12.55 -37.72 18.22
N LEU A 18 -12.85 -36.43 18.18
CA LEU A 18 -11.84 -35.37 18.07
C LEU A 18 -11.14 -35.06 19.40
N SER A 19 -11.87 -35.02 20.53
CA SER A 19 -11.25 -34.80 21.84
C SER A 19 -10.42 -36.00 22.27
N GLY A 20 -10.88 -37.22 21.97
CA GLY A 20 -10.14 -38.45 22.20
C GLY A 20 -8.90 -38.61 21.30
N GLY A 21 -8.75 -37.77 20.28
CA GLY A 21 -7.61 -37.80 19.36
C GLY A 21 -7.64 -38.96 18.35
N GLU A 22 -8.79 -39.58 18.12
CA GLU A 22 -8.96 -40.65 17.10
C GLU A 22 -8.64 -40.10 15.70
N TYR A 23 -9.05 -38.86 15.44
CA TYR A 23 -8.71 -38.14 14.22
C TYR A 23 -8.04 -36.79 14.53
N PRO A 24 -7.06 -36.36 13.70
CA PRO A 24 -6.43 -35.05 13.85
C PRO A 24 -7.34 -33.88 13.46
N GLY A 25 -8.52 -34.17 12.90
CA GLY A 25 -9.51 -33.20 12.46
C GLY A 25 -10.65 -33.87 11.68
N ALA A 26 -11.68 -33.10 11.37
CA ALA A 26 -12.85 -33.55 10.62
C ALA A 26 -13.22 -32.55 9.52
N PHE A 27 -13.85 -33.03 8.45
CA PHE A 27 -14.50 -32.22 7.43
C PHE A 27 -16.02 -32.23 7.66
N ILE A 28 -16.62 -31.05 7.81
CA ILE A 28 -18.04 -30.89 8.12
C ILE A 28 -18.58 -29.75 7.25
N LEU A 29 -19.59 -30.04 6.41
CA LEU A 29 -20.23 -29.05 5.53
C LEU A 29 -21.51 -28.43 6.10
N ASP A 30 -22.07 -29.04 7.14
CA ASP A 30 -23.25 -28.54 7.84
C ASP A 30 -22.86 -27.40 8.80
N TYR A 31 -23.30 -26.18 8.51
CA TYR A 31 -22.93 -25.00 9.29
C TYR A 31 -23.59 -24.92 10.67
N ASP A 32 -24.80 -25.47 10.83
CA ASP A 32 -25.47 -25.52 12.13
C ASP A 32 -24.68 -26.46 13.06
N LYS A 33 -24.24 -27.60 12.51
CA LYS A 33 -23.37 -28.55 13.20
C LYS A 33 -22.01 -27.97 13.55
N VAL A 34 -21.37 -27.26 12.62
CA VAL A 34 -20.07 -26.58 12.88
C VAL A 34 -20.20 -25.57 14.02
N GLY A 35 -21.31 -24.83 14.07
CA GLY A 35 -21.60 -23.85 15.12
C GLY A 35 -21.61 -24.45 16.52
N GLU A 36 -22.02 -25.71 16.66
CA GLU A 36 -22.04 -26.43 17.94
C GLU A 36 -20.75 -27.20 18.23
N VAL A 37 -20.23 -27.95 17.25
CA VAL A 37 -19.03 -28.80 17.39
C VAL A 37 -17.82 -27.98 17.83
N VAL A 38 -17.57 -26.83 17.21
CA VAL A 38 -16.37 -26.01 17.46
C VAL A 38 -16.25 -25.55 18.92
N PRO A 39 -17.24 -24.86 19.51
CA PRO A 39 -17.15 -24.43 20.91
C PRO A 39 -17.14 -25.61 21.89
N ARG A 40 -17.93 -26.67 21.65
CA ARG A 40 -17.95 -27.86 22.51
C ARG A 40 -16.60 -28.58 22.53
N LEU A 41 -15.99 -28.77 21.37
CA LEU A 41 -14.66 -29.36 21.25
C LEU A 41 -13.60 -28.50 21.94
N ALA A 42 -13.65 -27.17 21.78
CA ALA A 42 -12.72 -26.26 22.45
C ALA A 42 -12.82 -26.37 23.98
N LEU A 43 -14.03 -26.48 24.53
CA LEU A 43 -14.28 -26.66 25.96
C LEU A 43 -13.82 -28.04 26.47
N ALA A 44 -14.01 -29.11 25.69
CA ALA A 44 -13.58 -30.46 26.04
C ALA A 44 -12.05 -30.61 26.02
N VAL A 45 -11.37 -30.06 25.02
CA VAL A 45 -9.91 -30.24 24.82
C VAL A 45 -9.08 -29.31 25.72
N SER A 46 -9.61 -28.15 26.11
CA SER A 46 -8.91 -27.18 26.97
C SER A 46 -8.39 -27.74 28.30
N PRO A 47 -9.18 -28.45 29.14
CA PRO A 47 -8.70 -29.03 30.39
C PRO A 47 -7.68 -30.14 30.16
N GLU A 48 -7.86 -30.98 29.14
CA GLU A 48 -6.91 -32.06 28.84
C GLU A 48 -5.54 -31.53 28.44
N ARG A 49 -5.49 -30.49 27.58
CA ARG A 49 -4.24 -29.84 27.19
C ARG A 49 -3.53 -29.21 28.39
N ARG A 50 -4.29 -28.63 29.33
CA ARG A 50 -3.76 -28.10 30.59
C ARG A 50 -3.21 -29.21 31.48
N ALA A 51 -3.94 -30.31 31.64
CA ALA A 51 -3.52 -31.46 32.44
C ALA A 51 -2.24 -32.11 31.91
N LYS A 52 -2.07 -32.15 30.58
CA LYS A 52 -0.86 -32.66 29.92
C LYS A 52 0.35 -31.73 30.02
N LEU A 53 0.22 -30.55 30.65
CA LEU A 53 1.28 -29.54 30.80
C LEU A 53 2.06 -29.30 29.50
N MET A 54 1.35 -29.29 28.35
CA MET A 54 2.01 -29.17 27.05
C MET A 54 2.73 -27.82 26.94
N THR A 55 4.05 -27.84 27.00
CA THR A 55 4.89 -26.68 26.69
C THR A 55 5.02 -26.58 25.17
N ALA A 56 4.43 -25.53 24.59
CA ALA A 56 4.47 -25.31 23.14
C ALA A 56 5.85 -24.86 22.65
N LEU A 57 6.64 -24.28 23.54
CA LEU A 57 7.97 -23.74 23.29
C LEU A 57 8.99 -24.44 24.20
N PRO A 58 10.24 -24.58 23.76
CA PRO A 58 11.31 -25.13 24.59
C PRO A 58 11.56 -24.24 25.82
N SER A 59 12.03 -24.84 26.92
CA SER A 59 12.60 -24.08 28.05
C SER A 59 13.85 -23.30 27.63
N GLU A 60 14.34 -22.39 28.48
CA GLU A 60 15.60 -21.68 28.21
C GLU A 60 16.78 -22.65 28.06
N GLU A 61 16.84 -23.69 28.88
CA GLU A 61 17.87 -24.72 28.80
C GLU A 61 17.76 -25.57 27.54
N GLU A 62 16.53 -25.94 27.15
CA GLU A 62 16.26 -26.68 25.91
C GLU A 62 16.60 -25.84 24.68
N LEU A 63 16.20 -24.57 24.66
CA LEU A 63 16.55 -23.62 23.60
C LEU A 63 18.07 -23.48 23.51
N GLN A 64 18.77 -23.35 24.63
CA GLN A 64 20.22 -23.26 24.67
C GLN A 64 20.90 -24.53 24.12
N SER A 65 20.34 -25.70 24.46
CA SER A 65 20.79 -26.98 23.91
C SER A 65 20.57 -27.08 22.40
N LEU A 66 19.44 -26.56 21.91
CA LEU A 66 19.10 -26.55 20.48
C LEU A 66 20.01 -25.63 19.67
N VAL A 67 20.24 -24.39 20.11
CA VAL A 67 21.11 -23.44 19.39
C VAL A 67 22.56 -23.92 19.34
N LYS A 68 23.04 -24.61 20.38
CA LYS A 68 24.38 -25.22 20.42
C LYS A 68 24.58 -26.36 19.40
N LYS A 69 23.50 -26.96 18.89
CA LYS A 69 23.57 -27.96 17.81
C LYS A 69 23.78 -27.33 16.42
N CYS A 70 23.69 -26.01 16.31
CA CYS A 70 23.92 -25.31 15.05
C CYS A 70 25.35 -25.56 14.54
N THR A 71 25.47 -25.95 13.27
CA THR A 71 26.75 -26.20 12.59
C THR A 71 27.21 -25.03 11.71
N ASP A 72 26.50 -23.90 11.76
CA ASP A 72 26.76 -22.72 10.92
C ASP A 72 26.79 -23.01 9.40
N CYS A 73 26.02 -24.00 8.96
CA CYS A 73 26.00 -24.43 7.56
C CYS A 73 25.29 -23.45 6.60
N GLY A 74 24.59 -22.45 7.12
CA GLY A 74 23.89 -21.42 6.33
C GLY A 74 22.63 -21.87 5.57
N VAL A 75 22.26 -23.15 5.63
CA VAL A 75 21.11 -23.71 4.92
C VAL A 75 19.81 -22.99 5.29
N CYS A 76 19.58 -22.75 6.58
CA CYS A 76 18.39 -22.04 7.07
C CYS A 76 18.27 -20.61 6.50
N THR A 77 19.37 -19.86 6.43
CA THR A 77 19.41 -18.51 5.85
C THR A 77 19.09 -18.53 4.36
N ARG A 78 19.68 -19.48 3.63
CA ARG A 78 19.48 -19.64 2.18
C ARG A 78 18.04 -20.06 1.84
N ASP A 79 17.49 -20.98 2.61
CA ASP A 79 16.16 -21.55 2.34
C ASP A 79 15.04 -20.66 2.90
N CYS A 80 15.38 -19.64 3.70
CA CYS A 80 14.44 -18.64 4.20
C CYS A 80 13.82 -17.85 3.03
N PRO A 81 12.47 -17.77 2.92
CA PRO A 81 11.80 -17.06 1.81
C PRO A 81 12.13 -15.56 1.68
N ILE A 82 12.58 -14.95 2.78
CA ILE A 82 12.96 -13.54 2.90
C ILE A 82 14.44 -13.38 3.31
N SER A 83 15.23 -14.45 3.23
CA SER A 83 16.68 -14.44 3.48
C SER A 83 17.09 -13.92 4.87
N LEU A 84 16.35 -14.28 5.92
CA LEU A 84 16.72 -13.89 7.29
C LEU A 84 18.08 -14.47 7.70
N PRO A 85 18.93 -13.73 8.43
CA PRO A 85 20.23 -14.20 8.90
C PRO A 85 20.09 -15.16 10.11
N ILE A 86 19.42 -16.29 9.92
CA ILE A 86 19.12 -17.28 10.97
C ILE A 86 20.40 -17.91 11.51
N ALA A 87 21.37 -18.21 10.64
CA ALA A 87 22.66 -18.76 11.07
C ALA A 87 23.39 -17.83 12.05
N GLU A 88 23.36 -16.52 11.80
CA GLU A 88 23.94 -15.54 12.72
C GLU A 88 23.21 -15.48 14.06
N ALA A 89 21.88 -15.55 14.05
CA ALA A 89 21.08 -15.58 15.27
C ALA A 89 21.37 -16.84 16.09
N MET A 90 21.49 -18.00 15.44
CA MET A 90 21.88 -19.26 16.09
C MET A 90 23.26 -19.16 16.75
N LYS A 91 24.24 -18.55 16.07
CA LYS A 91 25.59 -18.36 16.60
C LYS A 91 25.62 -17.42 17.82
N ALA A 92 24.86 -16.33 17.76
CA ALA A 92 24.69 -15.42 18.90
C ALA A 92 23.99 -16.12 20.07
N GLY A 93 22.91 -16.86 19.80
CA GLY A 93 22.18 -17.62 20.81
C GLY A 93 23.04 -18.68 21.51
N ALA A 94 23.97 -19.33 20.79
CA ALA A 94 24.93 -20.27 21.42
C ALA A 94 25.82 -19.59 22.48
N LEU A 95 25.98 -18.27 22.41
CA LEU A 95 26.69 -17.42 23.38
C LEU A 95 25.74 -16.70 24.36
N LEU A 96 24.47 -17.14 24.46
CA LEU A 96 23.41 -16.55 25.29
C LEU A 96 22.97 -15.14 24.86
N ASP A 97 23.25 -14.73 23.62
CA ASP A 97 22.72 -13.51 23.03
C ASP A 97 21.52 -13.83 22.12
N PHE A 98 20.31 -13.62 22.65
CA PHE A 98 19.05 -13.85 21.93
C PHE A 98 18.49 -12.60 21.24
N SER A 99 19.15 -11.45 21.38
CA SER A 99 18.69 -10.18 20.78
C SER A 99 18.50 -10.28 19.26
N LYS A 100 19.34 -11.08 18.58
CA LYS A 100 19.19 -11.36 17.16
C LYS A 100 17.91 -12.15 16.86
N PHE A 101 17.53 -13.13 17.68
CA PHE A 101 16.28 -13.86 17.48
C PHE A 101 15.06 -12.96 17.69
N GLU A 102 15.09 -12.09 18.71
CA GLU A 102 14.05 -11.10 18.97
C GLU A 102 13.86 -10.17 17.76
N ALA A 103 14.95 -9.70 17.16
CA ALA A 103 14.92 -8.88 15.95
C ALA A 103 14.40 -9.64 14.71
N LEU A 104 14.63 -10.95 14.62
CA LEU A 104 14.09 -11.78 13.53
C LEU A 104 12.60 -12.08 13.69
N HIS A 105 12.08 -12.12 14.92
CA HIS A 105 10.70 -12.47 15.20
C HIS A 105 9.73 -11.59 14.40
N ASP A 106 9.83 -10.26 14.48
CA ASP A 106 8.93 -9.33 13.77
C ASP A 106 9.00 -9.44 12.23
N LYS A 107 10.10 -9.96 11.71
CA LYS A 107 10.30 -10.18 10.27
C LYS A 107 9.74 -11.50 9.78
N CYS A 108 9.51 -12.46 10.69
CA CYS A 108 9.13 -13.83 10.39
C CYS A 108 7.66 -14.14 10.73
N ILE A 109 6.91 -13.18 11.30
CA ILE A 109 5.53 -13.37 11.74
C ILE A 109 4.51 -12.67 10.83
N GLY A 110 3.27 -13.16 10.91
CA GLY A 110 2.13 -12.58 10.22
C GLY A 110 1.97 -13.06 8.77
N CYS A 111 0.83 -12.68 8.17
CA CYS A 111 0.54 -13.02 6.78
C CYS A 111 1.18 -12.05 5.78
N GLY A 112 1.78 -10.96 6.26
CA GLY A 112 2.42 -9.95 5.44
C GLY A 112 3.80 -10.39 5.02
N ASN A 113 4.01 -10.61 3.73
CA ASN A 113 5.32 -10.91 3.14
C ASN A 113 6.16 -9.63 3.01
N TYR A 114 6.32 -8.91 4.12
CA TYR A 114 7.03 -7.63 4.19
C TYR A 114 8.53 -7.85 4.10
N PRO A 115 9.28 -6.93 3.47
CA PRO A 115 10.73 -7.08 3.34
C PRO A 115 11.47 -6.99 4.67
N ASN A 116 10.96 -6.21 5.63
CA ASN A 116 11.70 -5.90 6.86
C ASN A 116 10.76 -5.73 8.07
N GLY A 117 9.82 -6.65 8.22
CA GLY A 117 8.93 -6.73 9.37
C GLY A 117 7.65 -5.91 9.26
N THR A 118 6.74 -6.17 10.20
CA THR A 118 5.39 -5.61 10.14
C THR A 118 5.37 -4.12 10.53
N LYS A 119 6.39 -3.61 11.23
CA LYS A 119 6.45 -2.21 11.67
C LYS A 119 6.51 -1.20 10.53
N GLU A 120 7.01 -1.58 9.36
CA GLU A 120 7.13 -0.65 8.25
C GLU A 120 5.78 -0.12 7.76
N ILE A 121 4.74 -0.96 7.75
CA ILE A 121 3.41 -0.50 7.33
C ILE A 121 2.82 0.51 8.33
N TYR A 122 3.13 0.34 9.62
CA TYR A 122 2.80 1.32 10.66
C TYR A 122 3.56 2.65 10.42
N ASP A 123 4.89 2.60 10.23
CA ASP A 123 5.72 3.79 10.03
C ASP A 123 5.28 4.58 8.78
N ILE A 124 5.00 3.87 7.68
CA ILE A 124 4.49 4.47 6.44
C ILE A 124 3.13 5.13 6.71
N THR A 125 2.24 4.45 7.42
CA THR A 125 0.91 4.98 7.76
C THR A 125 0.99 6.24 8.63
N VAL A 126 1.85 6.25 9.64
CA VAL A 126 2.11 7.43 10.49
C VAL A 126 2.52 8.63 9.64
N GLU A 127 3.47 8.45 8.73
CA GLU A 127 3.98 9.54 7.92
C GLU A 127 2.89 10.11 7.00
N MET A 128 2.09 9.24 6.37
CA MET A 128 1.00 9.66 5.49
C MET A 128 -0.13 10.36 6.27
N LEU A 129 -0.47 9.89 7.47
CA LEU A 129 -1.47 10.54 8.33
C LEU A 129 -1.02 11.91 8.83
N LYS A 130 0.24 12.06 9.28
CA LYS A 130 0.82 13.35 9.69
C LYS A 130 0.81 14.37 8.54
N ARG A 131 0.86 13.89 7.30
CA ARG A 131 0.77 14.70 6.07
C ARG A 131 -0.66 14.93 5.58
N ASN A 132 -1.66 14.62 6.42
CA ASN A 132 -3.08 14.83 6.16
C ASN A 132 -3.65 14.02 4.97
N TYR A 133 -3.01 12.91 4.56
CA TYR A 133 -3.64 11.99 3.62
C TYR A 133 -4.85 11.30 4.27
N ILE A 134 -5.81 10.86 3.44
CA ILE A 134 -6.88 9.96 3.86
C ILE A 134 -6.33 8.54 3.72
N VAL A 135 -6.15 7.82 4.82
CA VAL A 135 -5.57 6.47 4.80
C VAL A 135 -6.66 5.42 5.03
N LEU A 136 -6.79 4.51 4.06
CA LEU A 136 -7.69 3.36 4.13
C LEU A 136 -6.85 2.08 4.20
N ALA A 137 -7.10 1.26 5.21
CA ALA A 137 -6.46 -0.02 5.40
C ALA A 137 -7.49 -1.17 5.31
N SER A 138 -7.03 -2.37 4.92
CA SER A 138 -7.84 -3.60 4.93
C SER A 138 -6.96 -4.81 5.21
N GLY A 139 -7.59 -5.91 5.62
CA GLY A 139 -6.93 -7.20 5.82
C GLY A 139 -5.73 -7.13 6.77
N CYS A 140 -4.66 -7.85 6.41
CA CYS A 140 -3.47 -7.99 7.25
C CYS A 140 -2.80 -6.64 7.56
N ALA A 141 -2.72 -5.74 6.58
CA ALA A 141 -2.15 -4.41 6.81
C ALA A 141 -2.92 -3.64 7.91
N ALA A 142 -4.25 -3.74 7.96
CA ALA A 142 -5.03 -3.11 9.02
C ALA A 142 -4.78 -3.74 10.40
N MET A 143 -4.52 -5.06 10.45
CA MET A 143 -4.13 -5.76 11.68
C MET A 143 -2.75 -5.28 12.15
N ASP A 144 -1.77 -5.31 11.25
CA ASP A 144 -0.37 -4.99 11.56
C ASP A 144 -0.20 -3.52 11.97
N ILE A 145 -0.96 -2.58 11.37
CA ILE A 145 -1.01 -1.19 11.82
C ILE A 145 -1.50 -1.07 13.29
N ALA A 146 -2.42 -1.94 13.72
CA ALA A 146 -2.98 -1.92 15.07
C ALA A 146 -2.05 -2.54 16.14
N MET A 147 -1.02 -3.27 15.73
CA MET A 147 -0.11 -3.97 16.65
C MET A 147 0.89 -3.05 17.35
N TYR A 148 1.06 -1.82 16.86
CA TYR A 148 2.03 -0.87 17.39
C TYR A 148 1.35 0.29 18.10
N LYS A 149 2.06 0.79 19.12
CA LYS A 149 1.70 1.95 19.93
C LYS A 149 2.78 3.02 19.81
N ASP A 150 2.41 4.25 20.07
CA ASP A 150 3.37 5.34 20.24
C ASP A 150 3.90 5.42 21.69
N ASP A 151 4.69 6.45 21.96
CA ASP A 151 5.31 6.70 23.27
C ASP A 151 4.29 6.94 24.39
N GLU A 152 3.05 7.32 24.04
CA GLU A 152 1.92 7.48 24.98
C GLU A 152 1.12 6.18 25.14
N GLY A 153 1.56 5.07 24.52
CA GLY A 153 0.89 3.78 24.56
C GLY A 153 -0.39 3.73 23.70
N LYS A 154 -0.57 4.66 22.77
CA LYS A 154 -1.76 4.78 21.91
C LYS A 154 -1.53 4.19 20.52
N THR A 155 -2.51 3.42 20.04
CA THR A 155 -2.52 2.90 18.66
C THR A 155 -2.89 4.00 17.65
N LEU A 156 -2.63 3.80 16.36
CA LEU A 156 -3.05 4.78 15.34
C LEU A 156 -4.57 4.96 15.29
N PHE A 157 -5.34 3.91 15.55
CA PHE A 157 -6.80 3.99 15.57
C PHE A 157 -7.35 4.79 16.76
N GLU A 158 -6.59 4.93 17.85
CA GLU A 158 -6.94 5.82 18.96
C GLU A 158 -6.53 7.28 18.68
N ARG A 159 -5.43 7.48 17.96
CA ARG A 159 -4.85 8.81 17.70
C ARG A 159 -5.52 9.54 16.53
N PHE A 160 -5.95 8.79 15.52
CA PHE A 160 -6.50 9.33 14.28
C PHE A 160 -7.97 8.93 14.12
N PRO A 161 -8.88 9.89 13.87
CA PRO A 161 -10.31 9.57 13.74
C PRO A 161 -10.63 8.63 12.57
N GLY A 162 -11.73 7.88 12.70
CA GLY A 162 -12.18 6.89 11.70
C GLY A 162 -13.10 7.40 10.59
N ARG A 163 -13.08 8.71 10.27
CA ARG A 163 -13.95 9.31 9.22
C ARG A 163 -13.21 9.43 7.90
N PHE A 164 -13.90 9.33 6.76
CA PHE A 164 -13.32 9.63 5.44
C PHE A 164 -13.04 11.14 5.28
N ALA A 165 -11.92 11.57 5.84
CA ALA A 165 -11.45 12.95 5.86
C ALA A 165 -9.92 12.99 5.94
N ARG A 166 -9.34 14.18 5.71
CA ARG A 166 -7.88 14.39 5.77
C ARG A 166 -7.31 14.00 7.15
N GLY A 167 -6.16 13.35 7.17
CA GLY A 167 -5.46 12.97 8.41
C GLY A 167 -6.15 11.87 9.21
N ASN A 168 -7.04 11.11 8.58
CA ASN A 168 -7.80 10.05 9.25
C ASN A 168 -7.42 8.66 8.74
N LEU A 169 -7.58 7.67 9.62
CA LEU A 169 -7.30 6.27 9.36
C LEU A 169 -8.58 5.43 9.46
N ILE A 170 -8.88 4.66 8.42
CA ILE A 170 -10.08 3.83 8.38
C ILE A 170 -9.70 2.39 8.08
N ASN A 171 -10.06 1.48 8.98
CA ASN A 171 -10.11 0.06 8.65
C ASN A 171 -11.40 -0.24 7.89
N THR A 172 -11.27 -0.64 6.63
CA THR A 172 -12.39 -0.95 5.74
C THR A 172 -12.90 -2.38 5.89
N GLY A 173 -12.17 -3.24 6.60
CA GLY A 173 -12.55 -4.63 6.87
C GLY A 173 -11.62 -5.67 6.21
N PRO A 174 -12.12 -6.89 5.93
CA PRO A 174 -11.32 -7.96 5.32
C PRO A 174 -10.92 -7.65 3.87
N CYS A 175 -10.10 -8.51 3.24
CA CYS A 175 -9.58 -8.26 1.89
C CYS A 175 -10.67 -8.01 0.83
N VAL A 176 -11.87 -8.55 0.98
CA VAL A 176 -13.00 -8.30 0.07
C VAL A 176 -13.52 -6.85 0.17
N SER A 177 -13.29 -6.17 1.29
CA SER A 177 -13.64 -4.77 1.50
C SER A 177 -12.79 -3.79 0.68
N ASN A 178 -11.73 -4.24 0.00
CA ASN A 178 -11.03 -3.41 -0.99
C ASN A 178 -11.98 -2.93 -2.11
N ALA A 179 -13.10 -3.62 -2.34
CA ALA A 179 -14.18 -3.15 -3.20
C ALA A 179 -14.74 -1.77 -2.77
N HIS A 180 -14.75 -1.46 -1.46
CA HIS A 180 -15.19 -0.16 -0.95
C HIS A 180 -14.14 0.93 -1.13
N ILE A 181 -12.84 0.59 -1.12
CA ILE A 181 -11.75 1.53 -1.44
C ILE A 181 -11.86 1.98 -2.89
N ALA A 182 -11.96 1.01 -3.81
CA ALA A 182 -12.23 1.28 -5.22
C ALA A 182 -13.57 2.03 -5.38
N GLY A 183 -14.61 1.57 -4.70
CA GLY A 183 -15.94 2.19 -4.69
C GLY A 183 -15.94 3.64 -4.20
N ALA A 184 -15.04 4.03 -3.29
CA ALA A 184 -14.92 5.42 -2.86
C ALA A 184 -14.48 6.33 -4.02
N THR A 185 -13.51 5.91 -4.83
CA THR A 185 -13.08 6.67 -6.01
C THR A 185 -14.15 6.74 -7.09
N ILE A 186 -14.91 5.65 -7.30
CA ILE A 186 -16.07 5.62 -8.20
C ILE A 186 -17.15 6.60 -7.70
N LYS A 187 -17.42 6.62 -6.38
CA LYS A 187 -18.38 7.55 -5.77
C LYS A 187 -17.92 9.01 -5.88
N VAL A 188 -16.62 9.31 -5.88
CA VAL A 188 -16.14 10.66 -6.20
C VAL A 188 -16.55 11.03 -7.63
N ALA A 189 -16.30 10.17 -8.62
CA ALA A 189 -16.73 10.44 -10.00
C ALA A 189 -18.27 10.56 -10.11
N ALA A 190 -19.02 9.69 -9.46
CA ALA A 190 -20.47 9.65 -9.57
C ALA A 190 -21.17 10.79 -8.83
N ILE A 191 -20.82 11.03 -7.56
CA ILE A 191 -21.51 11.99 -6.69
C ILE A 191 -20.98 13.40 -6.90
N PHE A 192 -19.65 13.59 -6.94
CA PHE A 192 -19.07 14.92 -7.06
C PHE A 192 -19.06 15.42 -8.50
N ALA A 193 -18.78 14.55 -9.47
CA ALA A 193 -18.74 14.92 -10.89
C ALA A 193 -19.99 14.52 -11.70
N GLY A 194 -21.02 13.98 -11.03
CA GLY A 194 -22.30 13.66 -11.67
C GLY A 194 -22.22 12.58 -12.76
N LYS A 195 -21.18 11.74 -12.75
CA LYS A 195 -20.96 10.73 -13.79
C LYS A 195 -21.87 9.52 -13.61
N LYS A 196 -22.49 9.05 -14.68
CA LYS A 196 -23.29 7.81 -14.67
C LYS A 196 -22.36 6.61 -14.52
N THR A 197 -22.70 5.68 -13.63
CA THR A 197 -21.88 4.48 -13.36
C THR A 197 -22.30 3.25 -14.15
N SER A 198 -23.59 3.15 -14.50
CA SER A 198 -24.14 1.98 -15.21
C SER A 198 -23.54 1.85 -16.61
N GLY A 199 -22.87 0.72 -16.89
CA GLY A 199 -22.28 0.42 -18.19
C GLY A 199 -21.17 1.38 -18.65
N ASN A 200 -20.63 2.22 -17.75
CA ASN A 200 -19.78 3.35 -18.12
C ASN A 200 -18.39 3.30 -17.48
N TYR A 201 -17.83 2.10 -17.40
CA TYR A 201 -16.58 1.85 -16.69
C TYR A 201 -15.41 2.70 -17.20
N GLU A 202 -15.30 2.87 -18.52
CA GLU A 202 -14.21 3.60 -19.18
C GLU A 202 -14.15 5.08 -18.78
N GLU A 203 -15.28 5.80 -18.79
CA GLU A 203 -15.33 7.21 -18.36
C GLU A 203 -15.02 7.35 -16.87
N ILE A 204 -15.49 6.42 -16.04
CA ILE A 204 -15.21 6.44 -14.60
C ILE A 204 -13.72 6.22 -14.33
N ALA A 205 -13.10 5.24 -14.98
CA ALA A 205 -11.68 4.95 -14.84
C ALA A 205 -10.80 6.11 -15.34
N ASP A 206 -11.15 6.71 -16.49
CA ASP A 206 -10.46 7.87 -17.03
C ASP A 206 -10.59 9.11 -16.13
N TYR A 207 -11.78 9.34 -15.56
CA TYR A 207 -11.98 10.40 -14.57
C TYR A 207 -11.09 10.19 -13.34
N ILE A 208 -11.02 8.97 -12.81
CA ILE A 208 -10.16 8.65 -11.66
C ILE A 208 -8.69 8.88 -12.00
N LEU A 209 -8.24 8.36 -13.15
CA LEU A 209 -6.86 8.48 -13.62
C LEU A 209 -6.41 9.94 -13.78
N THR A 210 -7.29 10.82 -14.27
CA THR A 210 -6.96 12.20 -14.63
C THR A 210 -7.23 13.22 -13.51
N ARG A 211 -8.05 12.87 -12.50
CA ARG A 211 -8.55 13.83 -11.50
C ARG A 211 -8.47 13.37 -10.05
N VAL A 212 -8.48 12.08 -9.77
CA VAL A 212 -8.55 11.57 -8.39
C VAL A 212 -7.17 11.09 -7.93
N GLY A 213 -6.51 11.92 -7.12
CA GLY A 213 -5.21 11.60 -6.53
C GLY A 213 -5.33 10.50 -5.48
N ALA A 214 -5.07 9.26 -5.89
CA ALA A 214 -5.08 8.08 -5.03
C ALA A 214 -3.95 7.13 -5.43
N VAL A 215 -3.47 6.32 -4.48
CA VAL A 215 -2.48 5.28 -4.71
C VAL A 215 -2.74 4.12 -3.75
N GLY A 216 -2.63 2.89 -4.22
CA GLY A 216 -2.68 1.69 -3.40
C GLY A 216 -1.28 1.29 -2.93
N LEU A 217 -1.17 0.72 -1.73
CA LEU A 217 0.05 0.10 -1.23
C LEU A 217 -0.23 -1.36 -0.85
N ALA A 218 0.49 -2.29 -1.48
CA ALA A 218 0.50 -3.69 -1.09
C ALA A 218 1.94 -4.09 -0.70
N TRP A 219 2.41 -3.56 0.43
CA TRP A 219 3.80 -3.69 0.89
C TRP A 219 4.21 -5.16 1.12
N GLY A 220 3.33 -5.97 1.71
CA GLY A 220 3.56 -7.39 1.96
C GLY A 220 2.87 -8.33 0.97
N ALA A 221 2.72 -7.93 -0.31
CA ALA A 221 1.95 -8.71 -1.27
C ALA A 221 2.56 -10.10 -1.53
N TYR A 222 1.76 -11.16 -1.35
CA TYR A 222 2.18 -12.55 -1.63
C TYR A 222 1.14 -13.39 -2.40
N SER A 223 -0.16 -13.11 -2.20
CA SER A 223 -1.24 -13.95 -2.74
C SER A 223 -1.68 -13.52 -4.15
N GLN A 224 -2.20 -14.47 -4.93
CA GLN A 224 -2.87 -14.18 -6.22
C GLN A 224 -4.03 -13.17 -6.06
N LYS A 225 -4.70 -13.17 -4.89
CA LYS A 225 -5.72 -12.18 -4.55
C LYS A 225 -5.16 -10.75 -4.53
N ALA A 226 -3.97 -10.54 -3.97
CA ALA A 226 -3.34 -9.23 -3.93
C ALA A 226 -3.03 -8.71 -5.35
N PHE A 227 -2.52 -9.58 -6.23
CA PHE A 227 -2.30 -9.23 -7.63
C PHE A 227 -3.60 -8.90 -8.37
N ALA A 228 -4.67 -9.67 -8.15
CA ALA A 228 -5.99 -9.39 -8.74
C ALA A 228 -6.58 -8.06 -8.25
N ILE A 229 -6.48 -7.76 -6.95
CA ILE A 229 -6.91 -6.48 -6.37
C ILE A 229 -6.10 -5.32 -6.96
N GLY A 230 -4.77 -5.43 -7.00
CA GLY A 230 -3.91 -4.41 -7.58
C GLY A 230 -4.23 -4.16 -9.06
N THR A 231 -4.45 -5.23 -9.83
CA THR A 231 -4.89 -5.13 -11.24
C THR A 231 -6.26 -4.46 -11.36
N GLY A 232 -7.20 -4.75 -10.45
CA GLY A 232 -8.50 -4.07 -10.38
C GLY A 232 -8.36 -2.56 -10.16
N CYS A 233 -7.50 -2.15 -9.22
CA CYS A 233 -7.16 -0.74 -9.00
C CYS A 233 -6.57 -0.10 -10.27
N ASN A 234 -5.62 -0.77 -10.93
CA ASN A 234 -5.01 -0.24 -12.15
C ASN A 234 -6.02 -0.05 -13.28
N ARG A 235 -6.95 -1.00 -13.44
CA ARG A 235 -8.03 -0.88 -14.41
C ARG A 235 -8.96 0.31 -14.12
N LEU A 236 -9.02 0.78 -12.87
CA LEU A 236 -9.75 2.01 -12.48
C LEU A 236 -8.89 3.27 -12.56
N GLY A 237 -7.67 3.22 -13.09
CA GLY A 237 -6.77 4.38 -13.11
C GLY A 237 -6.11 4.69 -11.77
N ILE A 238 -6.14 3.75 -10.81
CA ILE A 238 -5.51 3.89 -9.51
C ILE A 238 -4.14 3.21 -9.55
N PRO A 239 -3.03 3.95 -9.37
CA PRO A 239 -1.70 3.38 -9.29
C PRO A 239 -1.52 2.57 -8.01
N VAL A 240 -0.65 1.54 -8.05
CA VAL A 240 -0.38 0.65 -6.93
C VAL A 240 1.13 0.46 -6.77
N VAL A 241 1.65 0.72 -5.57
CA VAL A 241 3.00 0.33 -5.18
C VAL A 241 2.94 -1.01 -4.46
N ILE A 242 3.81 -1.93 -4.86
CA ILE A 242 3.97 -3.25 -4.23
C ILE A 242 5.35 -3.33 -3.60
N GLY A 243 5.47 -4.08 -2.49
CA GLY A 243 6.79 -4.32 -1.90
C GLY A 243 7.68 -5.19 -2.80
N PRO A 244 8.94 -5.40 -2.41
CA PRO A 244 9.96 -5.97 -3.30
C PRO A 244 9.66 -7.41 -3.71
N HIS A 245 9.05 -8.21 -2.83
CA HIS A 245 8.61 -9.57 -3.18
C HIS A 245 7.47 -9.59 -4.21
N GLY A 246 6.77 -8.48 -4.41
CA GLY A 246 5.78 -8.33 -5.47
C GLY A 246 6.37 -8.43 -6.88
N SER A 247 7.69 -8.24 -7.04
CA SER A 247 8.39 -8.51 -8.31
C SER A 247 8.17 -9.95 -8.82
N LYS A 248 7.92 -10.90 -7.91
CA LYS A 248 7.63 -12.31 -8.21
C LYS A 248 6.31 -12.51 -8.98
N TYR A 249 5.44 -11.49 -9.07
CA TYR A 249 4.26 -11.52 -9.95
C TYR A 249 4.58 -11.36 -11.44
N ARG A 250 5.83 -11.07 -11.81
CA ARG A 250 6.37 -11.03 -13.19
C ARG A 250 5.92 -9.86 -14.07
N ARG A 251 4.87 -9.13 -13.70
CA ARG A 251 4.37 -8.00 -14.50
C ARG A 251 4.08 -6.78 -13.63
N VAL A 252 4.56 -5.64 -14.10
CA VAL A 252 4.33 -4.28 -13.56
C VAL A 252 4.00 -3.34 -14.72
N TYR A 253 3.46 -2.15 -14.43
CA TYR A 253 3.00 -1.18 -15.44
C TYR A 253 3.72 0.15 -15.25
N LEU A 254 4.92 0.21 -15.81
CA LEU A 254 5.81 1.37 -15.70
C LEU A 254 5.58 2.33 -16.88
N GLY A 255 5.30 3.60 -16.59
CA GLY A 255 5.44 4.65 -17.59
C GLY A 255 6.89 4.96 -17.92
N ARG A 256 7.12 5.47 -19.14
CA ARG A 256 8.42 5.88 -19.64
C ARG A 256 8.47 7.40 -19.69
N ASN A 257 8.82 8.04 -18.57
CA ASN A 257 8.82 9.50 -18.43
C ASN A 257 9.67 10.25 -19.48
N TYR A 258 10.75 9.63 -19.98
CA TYR A 258 11.60 10.18 -21.04
C TYR A 258 10.94 10.19 -22.43
N ARG A 259 9.85 9.44 -22.64
CA ARG A 259 9.18 9.30 -23.95
C ARG A 259 7.97 10.23 -24.03
N LYS A 260 8.21 11.51 -24.34
CA LYS A 260 7.20 12.58 -24.40
C LYS A 260 5.91 12.22 -25.16
N LYS A 261 6.02 11.45 -26.25
CA LYS A 261 4.85 11.04 -27.06
C LYS A 261 3.85 10.13 -26.33
N ASP A 262 4.26 9.49 -25.24
CA ASP A 262 3.38 8.64 -24.43
C ASP A 262 2.56 9.45 -23.41
N TRP A 263 2.87 10.75 -23.26
CA TRP A 263 2.27 11.64 -22.26
C TRP A 263 1.39 12.71 -22.92
N LYS A 264 0.38 12.25 -23.65
CA LYS A 264 -0.60 13.08 -24.34
C LYS A 264 -2.01 12.62 -24.01
N VAL A 265 -2.93 13.56 -23.82
CA VAL A 265 -4.36 13.30 -23.61
C VAL A 265 -5.18 14.22 -24.51
N PHE A 266 -6.44 13.90 -24.70
CA PHE A 266 -7.38 14.80 -25.34
C PHE A 266 -7.91 15.82 -24.34
N ASP A 267 -8.21 17.02 -24.82
CA ASP A 267 -9.12 17.92 -24.13
C ASP A 267 -10.55 17.66 -24.58
N ALA A 268 -11.42 17.23 -23.68
CA ALA A 268 -12.80 16.91 -24.00
C ALA A 268 -13.62 18.13 -24.49
N ARG A 269 -13.13 19.36 -24.30
CA ARG A 269 -13.81 20.58 -24.76
C ARG A 269 -13.84 20.70 -26.28
N ASP A 270 -12.76 20.32 -26.95
CA ASP A 270 -12.54 20.55 -28.38
C ASP A 270 -11.82 19.40 -29.11
N GLY A 271 -11.48 18.30 -28.41
CA GLY A 271 -10.78 17.16 -28.99
C GLY A 271 -9.31 17.42 -29.32
N SER A 272 -8.73 18.56 -28.93
CA SER A 272 -7.31 18.85 -29.12
C SER A 272 -6.43 17.90 -28.32
N VAL A 273 -5.24 17.61 -28.84
CA VAL A 273 -4.24 16.76 -28.16
C VAL A 273 -3.31 17.65 -27.35
N VAL A 274 -3.24 17.41 -26.04
CA VAL A 274 -2.47 18.21 -25.08
C VAL A 274 -1.39 17.35 -24.43
N ASP A 275 -0.15 17.86 -24.40
CA ASP A 275 0.94 17.25 -23.64
C ASP A 275 0.70 17.38 -22.13
N ILE A 276 0.93 16.30 -21.38
CA ILE A 276 0.78 16.27 -19.93
C ILE A 276 2.03 15.76 -19.22
N GLU A 277 2.14 16.12 -17.95
CA GLU A 277 3.11 15.55 -17.03
C GLU A 277 2.83 14.04 -16.77
N PRO A 278 3.85 13.23 -16.41
CA PRO A 278 3.69 11.82 -16.07
C PRO A 278 3.02 11.62 -14.71
N ALA A 279 1.71 11.88 -14.65
CA ALA A 279 0.94 11.94 -13.40
C ALA A 279 -0.35 11.10 -13.50
N PRO A 280 -0.39 9.88 -12.93
CA PRO A 280 0.72 9.15 -12.30
C PRO A 280 1.71 8.58 -13.33
N GLU A 281 2.99 8.46 -12.95
CA GLU A 281 4.01 7.89 -13.85
C GLU A 281 3.85 6.39 -14.05
N HIS A 282 3.47 5.66 -13.01
CA HIS A 282 3.31 4.21 -13.05
C HIS A 282 1.90 3.84 -12.60
N LEU A 283 1.32 2.83 -13.23
CA LEU A 283 0.12 2.18 -12.69
C LEU A 283 0.50 1.05 -11.71
N MET A 284 1.62 0.37 -11.92
CA MET A 284 2.13 -0.59 -10.94
C MET A 284 3.66 -0.54 -10.90
N ILE A 285 4.23 -0.41 -9.70
CA ILE A 285 5.68 -0.37 -9.46
C ILE A 285 6.05 -1.09 -8.16
N THR A 286 7.24 -1.68 -8.13
CA THR A 286 7.85 -2.24 -6.90
C THR A 286 8.80 -1.24 -6.27
N CYS A 287 8.72 -1.03 -4.96
CA CYS A 287 9.76 -0.33 -4.19
C CYS A 287 10.48 -1.32 -3.26
N GLN A 288 11.75 -1.05 -2.96
CA GLN A 288 12.60 -1.95 -2.16
C GLN A 288 12.51 -1.66 -0.67
N THR A 289 12.44 -0.38 -0.28
CA THR A 289 12.46 0.03 1.13
C THR A 289 11.33 1.01 1.47
N LYS A 290 11.05 1.17 2.77
CA LYS A 290 10.04 2.13 3.23
C LYS A 290 10.42 3.58 2.91
N GLU A 291 11.72 3.87 2.84
CA GLU A 291 12.26 5.18 2.49
C GLU A 291 11.96 5.54 1.02
N GLU A 292 11.99 4.55 0.12
CA GLU A 292 11.67 4.72 -1.30
C GLU A 292 10.16 4.84 -1.54
N VAL A 293 9.36 4.02 -0.85
CA VAL A 293 7.91 3.99 -1.10
C VAL A 293 7.22 5.27 -0.66
N LEU A 294 7.67 5.93 0.41
CA LEU A 294 7.06 7.15 0.93
C LEU A 294 6.97 8.29 -0.12
N PRO A 295 8.09 8.77 -0.71
CA PRO A 295 8.01 9.76 -1.79
C PRO A 295 7.30 9.22 -3.03
N MET A 296 7.39 7.92 -3.33
CA MET A 296 6.68 7.30 -4.45
C MET A 296 5.15 7.40 -4.28
N LEU A 297 4.62 7.16 -3.08
CA LEU A 297 3.19 7.30 -2.78
C LEU A 297 2.71 8.73 -3.02
N ALA A 298 3.47 9.73 -2.56
CA ALA A 298 3.14 11.14 -2.77
C ALA A 298 3.19 11.52 -4.26
N LYS A 299 4.24 11.11 -4.98
CA LYS A 299 4.39 11.33 -6.43
C LYS A 299 3.20 10.77 -7.22
N LEU A 300 2.84 9.52 -6.94
CA LEU A 300 1.75 8.83 -7.65
C LEU A 300 0.36 9.36 -7.29
N CYS A 301 0.23 10.30 -6.35
CA CYS A 301 -1.02 11.03 -6.10
C CYS A 301 -1.17 12.29 -6.95
N ILE A 302 -0.14 12.77 -7.65
CA ILE A 302 -0.22 13.93 -8.56
C ILE A 302 -1.13 13.58 -9.75
N ARG A 303 -1.96 14.54 -10.17
CA ARG A 303 -2.90 14.36 -11.29
C ARG A 303 -2.87 15.56 -12.24
N PRO A 304 -3.10 15.37 -13.56
CA PRO A 304 -3.07 16.47 -14.52
C PRO A 304 -4.08 17.58 -14.19
N SER A 305 -5.19 17.22 -13.55
CA SER A 305 -6.26 18.16 -13.19
C SER A 305 -6.12 18.82 -11.81
N ASP A 306 -4.99 18.65 -11.12
CA ASP A 306 -4.77 19.35 -9.85
C ASP A 306 -4.92 20.87 -10.06
N ASN A 307 -5.63 21.56 -9.17
CA ASN A 307 -5.55 23.03 -9.14
C ASN A 307 -4.20 23.47 -8.55
N ASN A 308 -3.88 24.76 -8.64
CA ASN A 308 -2.57 25.27 -8.20
C ASN A 308 -2.29 24.94 -6.73
N PHE A 309 -3.27 25.16 -5.85
CA PHE A 309 -3.12 24.89 -4.42
C PHE A 309 -2.92 23.39 -4.12
N GLY A 310 -3.71 22.52 -4.75
CA GLY A 310 -3.59 21.07 -4.61
C GLY A 310 -2.26 20.55 -5.14
N ARG A 311 -1.79 21.08 -6.28
CA ARG A 311 -0.48 20.74 -6.84
C ARG A 311 0.64 21.18 -5.91
N ALA A 312 0.58 22.39 -5.35
CA ALA A 312 1.56 22.89 -4.40
C ALA A 312 1.67 22.00 -3.15
N ILE A 313 0.54 21.54 -2.59
CA ILE A 313 0.55 20.60 -1.45
C ILE A 313 1.18 19.26 -1.82
N LYS A 314 0.82 18.71 -2.98
CA LYS A 314 1.36 17.41 -3.43
C LYS A 314 2.85 17.49 -3.72
N LEU A 315 3.30 18.58 -4.35
CA LEU A 315 4.72 18.85 -4.58
C LEU A 315 5.50 19.05 -3.27
N SER A 316 4.93 19.76 -2.29
CA SER A 316 5.54 19.90 -0.96
C SER A 316 5.79 18.53 -0.34
N ASN A 317 4.75 17.68 -0.32
CA ASN A 317 4.89 16.33 0.22
C ASN A 317 5.90 15.47 -0.55
N TYR A 318 5.90 15.53 -1.88
CA TYR A 318 6.84 14.75 -2.68
C TYR A 318 8.30 15.17 -2.43
N ILE A 319 8.57 16.48 -2.46
CA ILE A 319 9.90 17.04 -2.25
C ILE A 319 10.37 16.73 -0.82
N GLU A 320 9.57 17.06 0.19
CA GLU A 320 9.95 16.86 1.60
C GLU A 320 10.15 15.39 1.96
N LEU A 321 9.33 14.48 1.43
CA LEU A 321 9.51 13.04 1.66
C LEU A 321 10.81 12.54 1.01
N SER A 322 11.13 13.02 -0.19
CA SER A 322 12.38 12.67 -0.85
C SER A 322 13.59 13.23 -0.09
N GLU A 323 13.54 14.49 0.33
CA GLU A 323 14.63 15.10 1.12
C GLU A 323 14.81 14.37 2.47
N LYS A 324 13.71 14.04 3.15
CA LYS A 324 13.74 13.37 4.46
C LYS A 324 14.24 11.93 4.40
N TYR A 325 13.78 11.14 3.43
CA TYR A 325 14.00 9.70 3.40
C TYR A 325 15.07 9.26 2.39
N LEU A 326 15.29 10.03 1.32
CA LEU A 326 16.30 9.75 0.30
C LEU A 326 17.48 10.73 0.36
N GLY A 327 17.44 11.73 1.24
CA GLY A 327 18.53 12.70 1.44
C GLY A 327 18.74 13.64 0.25
N LYS A 328 17.84 13.64 -0.73
CA LYS A 328 17.96 14.44 -1.95
C LYS A 328 16.61 14.93 -2.45
N MET A 329 16.65 16.05 -3.18
CA MET A 329 15.50 16.55 -3.92
C MET A 329 15.16 15.58 -5.08
N PRO A 330 13.88 15.39 -5.43
CA PRO A 330 13.54 14.55 -6.57
C PRO A 330 14.10 15.10 -7.88
N ASP A 331 14.61 14.25 -8.77
CA ASP A 331 15.28 14.71 -10.00
C ASP A 331 14.29 15.28 -11.05
N ASP A 332 12.98 15.00 -10.90
CA ASP A 332 11.92 15.34 -11.86
C ASP A 332 10.82 16.26 -11.30
N TRP A 333 11.02 16.88 -10.13
CA TRP A 333 10.02 17.73 -9.47
C TRP A 333 9.47 18.86 -10.37
N GLN A 334 10.36 19.46 -11.17
CA GLN A 334 10.08 20.57 -12.10
C GLN A 334 9.08 20.19 -13.19
N VAL A 335 8.99 18.90 -13.54
CA VAL A 335 8.08 18.40 -14.58
C VAL A 335 6.62 18.62 -14.19
N TYR A 336 6.31 18.68 -12.89
CA TYR A 336 4.96 18.86 -12.38
C TYR A 336 4.60 20.33 -12.10
N VAL A 337 5.46 21.28 -12.46
CA VAL A 337 5.23 22.72 -12.27
C VAL A 337 4.67 23.34 -13.56
N ARG A 338 3.47 23.95 -13.48
CA ARG A 338 2.82 24.64 -14.60
C ARG A 338 2.88 26.17 -14.46
N SER A 339 2.96 26.65 -13.23
CA SER A 339 3.11 28.07 -12.86
C SER A 339 3.72 28.20 -11.47
N GLU A 340 4.09 29.43 -11.08
CA GLU A 340 4.56 29.76 -9.72
C GLU A 340 3.53 29.38 -8.63
N GLY A 341 2.25 29.30 -8.98
CA GLY A 341 1.18 28.88 -8.08
C GLY A 341 1.24 27.40 -7.71
N ASP A 342 1.91 26.57 -8.50
CA ASP A 342 2.15 25.15 -8.19
C ASP A 342 3.33 24.96 -7.22
N LEU A 343 4.14 26.00 -6.96
CA LEU A 343 5.29 25.89 -6.07
C LEU A 343 4.86 25.99 -4.60
N PRO A 344 5.36 25.10 -3.72
CA PRO A 344 5.17 25.19 -2.28
C PRO A 344 5.53 26.58 -1.75
N ILE A 345 4.62 27.20 -0.99
CA ILE A 345 4.75 28.61 -0.56
C ILE A 345 6.05 28.83 0.21
N ALA A 346 6.37 27.95 1.17
CA ALA A 346 7.55 28.06 2.02
C ALA A 346 8.88 27.94 1.26
N MET A 347 8.89 27.25 0.12
CA MET A 347 10.10 26.97 -0.67
C MET A 347 10.12 27.74 -2.00
N ARG A 348 9.10 28.55 -2.29
CA ARG A 348 8.87 29.13 -3.63
C ARG A 348 10.10 29.85 -4.18
N GLU A 349 10.73 30.70 -3.38
CA GLU A 349 11.88 31.47 -3.84
C GLU A 349 13.09 30.57 -4.16
N LYS A 350 13.40 29.60 -3.30
CA LYS A 350 14.45 28.58 -3.54
C LYS A 350 14.18 27.83 -4.84
N LEU A 351 12.94 27.40 -5.05
CA LEU A 351 12.54 26.62 -6.22
C LEU A 351 12.56 27.45 -7.51
N LEU A 352 12.14 28.72 -7.47
CA LEU A 352 12.25 29.62 -8.61
C LEU A 352 13.72 29.81 -9.04
N LYS A 353 14.65 29.95 -8.08
CA LYS A 353 16.09 30.08 -8.37
C LYS A 353 16.59 28.82 -9.05
N GLN A 354 16.22 27.63 -8.56
CA GLN A 354 16.60 26.37 -9.19
C GLN A 354 16.01 26.20 -10.60
N LEU A 355 14.78 26.63 -10.85
CA LEU A 355 14.19 26.60 -12.20
C LEU A 355 14.98 27.46 -13.18
N GLU A 356 15.43 28.64 -12.76
CA GLU A 356 16.26 29.53 -13.58
C GLU A 356 17.68 28.96 -13.77
N GLU A 357 18.39 28.67 -12.67
CA GLU A 357 19.81 28.32 -12.68
C GLU A 357 20.09 26.92 -13.25
N VAL A 358 19.23 25.93 -12.92
CA VAL A 358 19.47 24.51 -13.27
C VAL A 358 18.70 24.11 -14.53
N HIS A 359 17.46 24.60 -14.67
CA HIS A 359 16.56 24.19 -15.75
C HIS A 359 16.42 25.23 -16.87
N GLY A 360 17.04 26.40 -16.74
CA GLY A 360 17.04 27.44 -17.77
C GLY A 360 15.69 28.12 -18.00
N TRP A 361 14.80 28.11 -17.00
CA TRP A 361 13.50 28.77 -17.10
C TRP A 361 13.65 30.29 -16.98
N LYS A 362 12.77 31.05 -17.64
CA LYS A 362 12.77 32.51 -17.55
C LYS A 362 11.83 32.96 -16.44
N ILE A 363 12.37 33.68 -15.46
CA ILE A 363 11.62 34.16 -14.29
C ILE A 363 11.55 35.69 -14.30
N ASP A 364 10.35 36.23 -14.10
CA ASP A 364 10.16 37.65 -13.75
C ASP A 364 10.34 37.77 -12.23
N TRP A 365 11.51 38.23 -11.80
CA TRP A 365 11.87 38.34 -10.38
C TRP A 365 11.14 39.48 -9.64
N GLU A 366 10.70 40.51 -10.35
CA GLU A 366 9.91 41.59 -9.74
C GLU A 366 8.54 41.06 -9.30
N LYS A 367 7.91 40.23 -10.14
CA LYS A 367 6.59 39.62 -9.86
C LYS A 367 6.66 38.22 -9.29
N LYS A 368 7.86 37.63 -9.22
CA LYS A 368 8.14 36.23 -8.88
C LYS A 368 7.28 35.26 -9.72
N LYS A 369 7.24 35.49 -11.04
CA LYS A 369 6.40 34.73 -12.00
C LYS A 369 7.23 33.94 -12.99
N ILE A 370 6.69 32.79 -13.41
CA ILE A 370 7.31 31.96 -14.45
C ILE A 370 6.84 32.44 -15.82
N MET A 371 7.78 32.84 -16.68
CA MET A 371 7.49 33.38 -18.01
C MET A 371 7.56 32.30 -19.10
N GLU A 372 8.63 31.49 -19.09
CA GLU A 372 8.89 30.40 -20.03
C GLU A 372 9.53 29.22 -19.30
N GLY A 373 9.23 27.99 -19.73
CA GLY A 373 9.79 26.76 -19.16
C GLY A 373 8.79 25.61 -18.98
N PRO A 374 7.62 25.83 -18.36
CA PRO A 374 6.64 24.77 -18.12
C PRO A 374 6.20 24.05 -19.39
N LEU A 375 5.94 22.73 -19.28
CA LEU A 375 5.38 21.91 -20.37
C LEU A 375 4.05 22.50 -20.90
N ARG A 376 3.23 22.98 -19.98
CA ARG A 376 1.95 23.64 -20.26
C ARG A 376 1.62 24.64 -19.16
N LYS A 377 0.77 25.62 -19.48
CA LYS A 377 0.21 26.55 -18.50
C LYS A 377 -0.99 25.91 -17.77
N PRO A 378 -1.32 26.37 -16.54
CA PRO A 378 -2.55 25.96 -15.89
C PRO A 378 -3.76 26.44 -16.70
N ASP A 379 -4.71 25.55 -16.91
CA ASP A 379 -6.02 25.89 -17.47
C ASP A 379 -7.09 25.26 -16.57
N VAL A 380 -7.86 26.12 -15.89
CA VAL A 380 -8.91 25.73 -14.94
C VAL A 380 -10.09 25.03 -15.61
N SER A 381 -10.25 25.23 -16.92
CA SER A 381 -11.31 24.64 -17.72
C SER A 381 -10.87 23.38 -18.48
N PHE A 382 -9.59 23.00 -18.39
CA PHE A 382 -9.05 21.80 -19.03
C PHE A 382 -9.83 20.53 -18.65
N GLN A 383 -10.22 19.76 -19.67
CA GLN A 383 -10.93 18.50 -19.50
C GLN A 383 -10.09 17.32 -20.03
N PRO A 384 -9.00 16.92 -19.34
CA PRO A 384 -8.15 15.82 -19.81
C PRO A 384 -8.94 14.52 -19.86
N THR A 385 -8.83 13.81 -20.98
CA THR A 385 -9.37 12.46 -21.15
C THR A 385 -8.52 11.64 -22.11
N ASN A 386 -8.41 10.34 -21.82
CA ASN A 386 -7.83 9.36 -22.74
C ASN A 386 -8.88 8.76 -23.70
N VAL A 387 -10.14 9.20 -23.61
CA VAL A 387 -11.29 8.56 -24.26
C VAL A 387 -11.84 9.48 -25.35
N PRO A 388 -11.52 9.23 -26.65
CA PRO A 388 -11.90 10.14 -27.73
C PRO A 388 -13.40 10.41 -27.83
N ARG A 389 -14.25 9.40 -27.55
CA ARG A 389 -15.71 9.54 -27.59
C ARG A 389 -16.30 10.49 -26.55
N LEU A 390 -15.51 10.94 -25.56
CA LEU A 390 -15.93 11.93 -24.57
C LEU A 390 -15.66 13.37 -25.03
N CYS A 391 -14.88 13.56 -26.10
CA CYS A 391 -14.61 14.87 -26.65
C CYS A 391 -15.82 15.40 -27.41
N LYS A 392 -16.14 16.68 -27.23
CA LYS A 392 -17.12 17.35 -28.09
C LYS A 392 -16.58 17.36 -29.51
N GLU A 393 -17.43 17.03 -30.48
CA GLU A 393 -17.09 17.25 -31.88
C GLU A 393 -16.79 18.74 -32.08
N VAL A 394 -15.62 19.05 -32.65
CA VAL A 394 -15.35 20.39 -33.19
C VAL A 394 -16.43 20.63 -34.24
N LYS A 395 -17.41 21.49 -33.94
CA LYS A 395 -18.22 22.09 -35.00
C LYS A 395 -17.23 22.82 -35.90
N LYS A 396 -16.93 22.21 -37.05
CA LYS A 396 -16.09 22.80 -38.10
C LYS A 396 -16.64 24.16 -38.53
#